data_AF-A0A6I0EJM4-F1
#
_entry.id   AF-A0A6I0EJM4-F1
#
_cell.length_a   1.000
_cell.length_b   1.000
_cell.length_c   1.000
_cell.angle_alpha   90.00
_cell.angle_beta   90.00
_cell.angle_gamma   90.00
#
_symmetry.space_group_name_H-M   'P 1'
#
loop_
_entity.id
_entity.type
_entity.pdbx_description
1 polymer ?
#
loop_
_entity_poly.entity_id
_entity_poly.type
_entity_poly.pdbx_seq_one_letter_code
_entity_poly.pdbx_strand_id
1 'polypeptide(L)' 'MSTFTVRRGRRYQATISLGLLESLAGNDMIADRLRAAGFTDISVNGSGTVRHAEALWPKDDATAEMPAQVSAVTEIEAA' A
#
# COMPACT_ATOMS: atom_id res chain seq x y z
N MET A 1 -7.77 -1.04 15.11
CA MET A 1 -7.29 -1.19 13.73
C MET A 1 -8.19 -0.33 12.86
N SER A 2 -7.62 0.47 11.97
CA SER A 2 -8.40 1.36 11.10
C SER A 2 -8.78 0.60 9.84
N THR A 3 -10.03 0.68 9.38
CA THR A 3 -10.46 0.12 8.10
C THR A 3 -10.37 1.19 7.02
N PHE A 4 -9.93 0.81 5.82
CA PHE A 4 -9.90 1.69 4.66
C PHE A 4 -10.66 1.05 3.50
N THR A 5 -11.40 1.88 2.78
CA THR A 5 -12.14 1.47 1.58
C THR A 5 -11.41 1.96 0.35
N VAL A 6 -10.98 1.01 -0.49
CA VAL A 6 -10.45 1.29 -1.83
C VAL A 6 -11.56 1.20 -2.85
N ARG A 7 -11.52 2.11 -3.83
CA ARG A 7 -12.53 2.24 -4.88
C ARG A 7 -12.00 1.75 -6.22
N ARG A 8 -12.90 1.19 -7.03
CA ARG A 8 -12.57 0.69 -8.35
C ARG A 8 -11.99 1.76 -9.26
N GLY A 9 -10.87 1.46 -9.90
CA GLY A 9 -10.21 2.33 -10.89
C GLY A 9 -9.44 3.50 -10.27
N ARG A 10 -9.24 3.51 -8.95
CA ARG A 10 -8.47 4.55 -8.25
C ARG A 10 -7.07 4.05 -7.90
N ARG A 11 -6.10 4.97 -7.93
CA ARG A 11 -4.74 4.72 -7.50
C ARG A 11 -4.55 5.27 -6.09
N TYR A 12 -3.86 4.52 -5.26
CA TYR A 12 -3.63 4.84 -3.85
C TYR A 12 -2.13 4.86 -3.58
N GLN A 13 -1.70 5.86 -2.82
CA GLN A 13 -0.37 5.93 -2.23
C GLN A 13 -0.47 5.64 -0.73
N ALA A 14 0.17 4.57 -0.28
CA ALA A 14 0.29 4.22 1.12
C ALA A 14 1.67 4.61 1.65
N THR A 15 1.70 5.31 2.78
CA THR A 15 2.92 5.57 3.56
C THR A 15 3.08 4.51 4.61
N ILE A 16 4.15 3.72 4.50
CA ILE A 16 4.45 2.59 5.37
C ILE A 16 5.65 2.96 6.23
N SER A 17 5.48 2.88 7.54
CA SER A 17 6.54 3.07 8.52
C SER A 17 6.93 1.71 9.08
N LEU A 18 8.09 1.20 8.66
CA LEU A 18 8.61 -0.09 9.09
C LEU A 18 9.30 0.07 10.46
N GLY A 19 8.94 -0.75 11.44
CA GLY A 19 9.70 -0.82 12.69
C GLY A 19 11.14 -1.30 12.45
N LEU A 20 12.02 -1.12 13.44
CA LEU A 20 13.45 -1.51 13.39
C LEU A 20 13.68 -2.98 12.97
N LEU A 21 12.74 -3.88 13.27
CA LEU A 21 12.80 -5.31 12.91
C LEU A 21 12.16 -5.63 11.55
N GLU A 22 11.17 -4.84 11.12
CA GLU A 22 10.42 -5.07 9.87
C GLU A 22 10.99 -4.28 8.68
N SER A 23 11.99 -3.42 8.91
CA SER A 23 12.79 -2.76 7.86
C SER A 23 13.48 -3.73 6.89
N LEU A 24 13.54 -5.03 7.25
CA LEU A 24 14.04 -6.11 6.40
C LEU A 24 12.99 -6.66 5.42
N ALA A 25 11.70 -6.40 5.63
CA ALA A 25 10.68 -6.65 4.63
C ALA A 25 10.89 -5.64 3.50
N GLY A 26 11.70 -6.03 2.51
CA GLY A 26 12.06 -5.18 1.39
C GLY A 26 10.84 -4.75 0.57
N ASN A 27 11.06 -3.77 -0.33
CA ASN A 27 10.05 -3.27 -1.27
C ASN A 27 9.28 -4.40 -1.99
N ASP A 28 9.99 -5.48 -2.33
CA ASP A 28 9.44 -6.66 -2.98
C ASP A 28 8.34 -7.34 -2.15
N MET A 29 8.51 -7.44 -0.83
CA MET A 29 7.52 -8.06 0.05
C MET A 29 6.26 -7.20 0.20
N ILE A 30 6.42 -5.87 0.17
CA ILE A 30 5.31 -4.92 0.14
C ILE A 30 4.56 -5.07 -1.18
N ALA A 31 5.28 -5.14 -2.30
CA ALA A 31 4.69 -5.33 -3.61
C ALA A 31 3.94 -6.67 -3.72
N ASP A 32 4.52 -7.76 -3.21
CA ASP A 32 3.89 -9.07 -3.20
C ASP A 32 2.60 -9.09 -2.36
N ARG A 33 2.61 -8.46 -1.17
CA ARG A 33 1.38 -8.30 -0.36
C ARG A 33 0.30 -7.51 -1.08
N LEU A 34 0.65 -6.41 -1.74
CA LEU A 34 -0.30 -5.61 -2.51
C LEU A 34 -0.89 -6.42 -3.66
N ARG A 35 -0.05 -7.18 -4.37
CA ARG A 35 -0.48 -8.09 -5.42
C ARG A 35 -1.40 -9.19 -4.89
N ALA A 36 -1.07 -9.78 -3.75
CA ALA A 36 -1.87 -10.80 -3.08
C ALA A 36 -3.24 -10.26 -2.62
N ALA A 37 -3.28 -9.01 -2.14
CA ALA A 37 -4.54 -8.30 -1.83
C ALA A 37 -5.37 -8.02 -3.09
N GLY A 38 -4.74 -7.94 -4.26
CA GLY A 38 -5.41 -7.78 -5.56
C GLY A 38 -5.19 -6.43 -6.21
N PHE A 39 -4.26 -5.62 -5.70
CA PHE A 39 -3.81 -4.42 -6.39
C PHE A 39 -3.00 -4.79 -7.64
N THR A 40 -2.98 -3.86 -8.58
CA THR A 40 -2.20 -3.92 -9.83
C THR A 40 -1.40 -2.64 -9.99
N ASP A 41 -0.45 -2.62 -10.92
CA ASP A 41 0.37 -1.44 -11.20
C ASP A 41 1.03 -0.89 -9.92
N ILE A 42 1.84 -1.76 -9.31
CA ILE A 42 2.42 -1.52 -7.99
C ILE A 42 3.81 -0.93 -8.16
N SER A 43 4.03 0.24 -7.57
CA SER A 43 5.33 0.90 -7.48
C SER A 43 5.65 1.16 -6.02
N VAL A 44 6.78 0.62 -5.53
CA VAL A 44 7.22 0.85 -4.15
C VAL A 44 8.52 1.62 -4.18
N ASN A 45 8.51 2.83 -3.62
CA ASN A 45 9.65 3.71 -3.54
C ASN A 45 9.96 4.08 -2.08
N GLY A 46 11.21 4.42 -1.80
CA GLY A 46 11.67 4.82 -0.48
C GLY A 46 12.84 3.97 0.00
N SER A 47 13.60 4.54 0.94
CA SER A 47 14.83 3.98 1.47
C SER A 47 14.84 4.16 3.00
N GLY A 48 15.23 3.12 3.73
CA GLY A 48 15.21 3.11 5.19
C GLY A 48 13.84 2.78 5.78
N THR A 49 13.46 3.48 6.84
CA THR A 49 12.33 3.21 7.75
C THR A 49 10.97 3.59 7.17
N VAL A 50 10.92 4.49 6.18
CA VAL A 50 9.68 4.97 5.55
C VAL A 50 9.65 4.56 4.08
N ARG A 51 8.54 3.98 3.64
CA ARG A 51 8.29 3.56 2.25
C ARG A 51 6.98 4.15 1.77
N HIS A 52 6.93 4.45 0.48
CA HIS A 52 5.75 4.89 -0.24
C HIS A 52 5.40 3.82 -1.25
N ALA A 53 4.21 3.25 -1.14
CA ALA A 53 3.71 2.25 -2.06
C ALA A 53 2.53 2.82 -2.83
N GLU A 54 2.67 2.93 -4.14
CA GLU A 54 1.64 3.35 -5.07
C GLU A 54 1.06 2.10 -5.74
N ALA A 55 -0.26 1.97 -5.76
CA ALA A 55 -0.91 0.84 -6.40
C ALA A 55 -2.31 1.19 -6.90
N LEU A 56 -2.70 0.61 -8.05
CA LEU A 56 -4.03 0.74 -8.63
C LEU A 56 -4.95 -0.37 -8.10
N TRP A 57 -6.20 -0.02 -7.78
CA TRP A 57 -7.23 -1.00 -7.44
C TRP A 57 -8.17 -1.27 -8.63
N PRO A 58 -8.04 -2.41 -9.34
CA PRO A 58 -8.84 -2.68 -10.54
C PRO A 58 -10.18 -3.37 -10.25
N LYS A 59 -10.35 -3.92 -9.05
CA LYS A 59 -11.54 -4.68 -8.63
C LYS A 59 -12.63 -3.75 -8.12
N ASP A 60 -13.83 -4.29 -7.88
CA ASP A 60 -14.91 -3.57 -7.20
C ASP A 60 -14.49 -3.06 -5.82
N ASP A 61 -15.24 -2.07 -5.33
CA ASP A 61 -14.96 -1.41 -4.06
C ASP A 61 -14.76 -2.43 -2.94
N ALA A 62 -13.65 -2.31 -2.23
CA ALA A 62 -13.29 -3.23 -1.16
C ALA A 62 -12.89 -2.47 0.09
N THR A 63 -13.33 -3.00 1.23
CA THR A 63 -12.93 -2.49 2.54
C THR A 63 -12.03 -3.52 3.20
N ALA A 64 -10.85 -3.08 3.62
CA ALA A 64 -9.86 -3.92 4.27
C ALA A 64 -9.34 -3.25 5.55
N GLU A 65 -8.87 -4.08 6.48
CA GLU A 65 -8.19 -3.59 7.67
C GLU A 65 -6.79 -3.09 7.29
N MET A 66 -6.46 -1.88 7.71
CA MET A 66 -5.14 -1.32 7.53
C MET A 66 -4.18 -1.96 8.53
N PRO A 67 -3.06 -2.54 8.07
CA PRO A 67 -2.03 -3.01 8.97
C PRO A 67 -1.45 -1.82 9.74
N ALA A 68 -1.04 -2.05 11.00
CA ALA A 68 -0.51 -1.00 11.88
C ALA A 68 0.76 -0.30 11.33
N GLN A 69 1.41 -0.91 10.36
CA GLN A 69 2.58 -0.39 9.67
C GLN A 69 2.23 0.73 8.67
N VAL A 70 0.97 0.80 8.22
CA VAL A 70 0.50 1.82 7.28
C VAL A 70 0.07 3.03 8.09
N SER A 71 0.88 4.09 8.00
CA SER A 71 0.64 5.32 8.75
C SER A 71 -0.35 6.24 8.06
N ALA A 72 -0.43 6.19 6.72
CA ALA A 72 -1.35 6.99 5.92
C ALA A 72 -1.65 6.30 4.58
N VAL A 73 -2.85 6.53 4.04
CA VAL A 73 -3.21 6.18 2.66
C VAL A 73 -3.89 7.39 2.05
N THR A 74 -3.48 7.74 0.83
CA THR A 74 -4.01 8.88 0.08
C THR A 74 -4.39 8.41 -1.31
N GLU A 75 -5.58 8.77 -1.79
CA GLU A 75 -5.94 8.57 -3.19
C GLU A 75 -5.14 9.57 -4.04
N ILE A 76 -4.50 9.07 -5.10
CA ILE A 76 -3.74 9.88 -6.06
C ILE A 76 -4.38 9.73 -7.44
N GLU A 77 -4.36 10.81 -8.23
CA GLU A 77 -4.82 10.74 -9.62
C GLU A 77 -3.91 9.80 -10.41
N ALA A 78 -4.52 8.83 -11.09
CA ALA A 78 -3.80 8.04 -12.08
C ALA A 78 -3.55 8.94 -13.29
N ALA A 79 -2.34 9.52 -13.37
CA ALA A 79 -1.87 10.23 -14.55
C ALA A 79 -1.89 9.35 -15.80
#